data_AF-A0A352PRZ1-F1
#
_entry.id   AF-A0A352PRZ1-F1
#
_cell.length_a   1.000
_cell.length_b   1.000
_cell.length_c   1.000
_cell.angle_alpha   90.00
_cell.angle_beta   90.00
_cell.angle_gamma   90.00
#
_symmetry.space_group_name_H-M   'P 1'
#
loop_
_entity.id
_entity.type
_entity.pdbx_description
1 polymer ?
#
loop_
_entity_poly.entity_id
_entity_poly.type
_entity_poly.pdbx_seq_one_letter_code
_entity_poly.pdbx_strand_id
1 'polypeptide(L)'
;MNPDHHPLPRTPSTSHPFNPLDYPSIFAKARRLTYPFSWVEHIPFAFFLVEALRPRVLVELGTHSGNSYCAMCQAVEKARLNTKCFAVDTWAGDEHSGLYKLKVLANLRAHHDQLYGNFSTLIQETFDAASTRFSIGSIDLLHIDGCHTYSAVKHDFETWLPKVNPNGVILFHDTNVHSDDFGVWRLWEELARQYPHFEYFHGSGLGILALSAEQPEPLLHLLNA
;
A
#
# COMPACT_ATOMS: atom_id res chain seq x y z
N MET A 1 -16.46 45.62 -31.20
CA MET A 1 -16.92 44.29 -30.74
C MET A 1 -16.18 43.28 -31.60
N ASN A 2 -15.24 42.47 -31.12
CA ASN A 2 -14.93 41.96 -29.79
C ASN A 2 -13.40 41.69 -29.75
N PRO A 3 -12.63 42.15 -28.75
CA PRO A 3 -11.19 41.93 -28.74
C PRO A 3 -10.84 40.57 -28.13
N ASP A 4 -9.92 39.88 -28.79
CA ASP A 4 -8.98 38.86 -28.32
C ASP A 4 -9.16 38.31 -26.90
N HIS A 5 -9.79 37.13 -26.81
CA HIS A 5 -9.63 36.24 -25.67
C HIS A 5 -8.34 35.44 -25.83
N HIS A 6 -7.21 36.03 -25.45
CA HIS A 6 -6.05 35.24 -25.07
C HIS A 6 -6.32 34.61 -23.69
N PRO A 7 -6.18 33.28 -23.52
CA PRO A 7 -6.20 32.67 -22.20
C PRO A 7 -5.02 33.23 -21.40
N LEU A 8 -5.30 33.79 -20.23
CA LEU A 8 -4.26 34.20 -19.28
C LEU A 8 -3.37 32.98 -18.96
N PRO A 9 -2.04 33.16 -18.87
CA PRO A 9 -1.15 32.11 -18.42
C PRO A 9 -1.59 31.66 -17.02
N ARG A 10 -1.78 30.34 -16.84
CA ARG A 10 -2.02 29.75 -15.51
C ARG A 10 -0.87 30.19 -14.62
N THR A 11 -1.18 30.91 -13.54
CA THR A 11 -0.22 31.20 -12.48
C THR A 11 0.43 29.89 -12.04
N PRO A 12 1.77 29.83 -11.88
CA PRO A 12 2.39 28.64 -11.30
C PRO A 12 1.76 28.42 -9.93
N SER A 13 1.16 27.24 -9.75
CA SER A 13 0.76 26.77 -8.42
C SER A 13 1.99 26.92 -7.53
N THR A 14 1.90 27.71 -6.46
CA THR A 14 2.92 27.71 -5.41
C THR A 14 2.88 26.33 -4.76
N SER A 15 3.65 25.38 -5.28
CA SER A 15 3.82 24.08 -4.63
C SER A 15 4.40 24.34 -3.24
N HIS A 16 3.71 23.85 -2.22
CA HIS A 16 4.22 23.96 -0.87
C HIS A 16 5.33 22.93 -0.76
N PRO A 17 6.59 23.30 -0.47
CA PRO A 17 7.66 22.30 -0.44
C PRO A 17 7.31 21.19 0.56
N PHE A 18 7.48 19.93 0.16
CA PHE A 18 7.27 18.79 1.04
C PHE A 18 7.99 19.00 2.37
N ASN A 19 7.24 18.95 3.47
CA ASN A 19 7.77 19.10 4.81
C ASN A 19 7.40 17.86 5.64
N PRO A 20 8.37 17.02 6.04
CA PRO A 20 8.10 15.82 6.83
C PRO A 20 7.47 16.14 8.21
N LEU A 21 7.63 17.37 8.71
CA LEU A 21 7.02 17.79 9.98
C LEU A 21 5.49 17.91 9.92
N ASP A 22 4.91 17.98 8.72
CA ASP A 22 3.46 17.97 8.52
C ASP A 22 2.84 16.57 8.75
N TYR A 23 3.70 15.54 8.85
CA TYR A 23 3.32 14.14 9.01
C TYR A 23 3.89 13.55 10.31
N PRO A 24 3.41 13.98 11.49
CA PRO A 24 4.03 13.63 12.76
C PRO A 24 4.07 12.12 13.04
N SER A 25 3.22 11.31 12.39
CA SER A 25 3.26 9.86 12.54
C SER A 25 4.57 9.25 12.07
N ILE A 26 5.33 9.86 11.15
CA ILE A 26 6.62 9.32 10.69
C ILE A 26 7.63 9.16 11.83
N PHE A 27 7.49 9.94 12.90
CA PHE A 27 8.33 9.88 14.11
C PHE A 27 7.76 8.96 15.19
N ALA A 28 6.59 8.37 14.97
CA ALA A 28 5.96 7.50 15.95
C ALA A 28 6.68 6.15 16.02
N LYS A 29 6.77 5.59 17.23
CA LYS A 29 7.21 4.20 17.39
C LYS A 29 6.15 3.25 16.81
N ALA A 30 6.59 2.30 15.99
CA ALA A 30 5.76 1.19 15.54
C ALA A 30 5.26 0.38 16.75
N ARG A 31 3.94 0.15 16.86
CA ARG A 31 3.37 -0.69 17.91
C ARG A 31 3.58 -2.18 17.66
N ARG A 32 3.83 -2.56 16.41
CA ARG A 32 4.10 -3.95 16.00
C ARG A 32 5.42 -4.05 15.27
N LEU A 33 6.29 -4.92 15.79
CA LEU A 33 7.57 -5.31 15.19
C LEU A 33 7.74 -6.82 15.45
N THR A 34 7.34 -7.64 14.49
CA THR A 34 7.31 -9.11 14.64
C THR A 34 8.00 -9.75 13.45
N TYR A 35 8.86 -10.75 13.66
CA TYR A 35 9.52 -11.45 12.57
C TYR A 35 8.50 -12.00 11.54
N PRO A 36 8.80 -11.98 10.22
CA PRO A 36 9.99 -11.43 9.56
C PRO A 36 10.01 -9.90 9.56
N PHE A 37 11.21 -9.32 9.53
CA PHE A 37 11.42 -7.88 9.61
C PHE A 37 11.62 -7.20 8.24
N SER A 38 11.46 -7.92 7.13
CA SER A 38 11.68 -7.43 5.76
C SER A 38 10.97 -6.11 5.47
N TRP A 39 9.77 -5.93 6.04
CA TRP A 39 8.97 -4.73 5.84
C TRP A 39 9.25 -3.59 6.84
N VAL A 40 9.91 -3.85 7.97
CA VAL A 40 9.97 -2.91 9.11
C VAL A 40 10.59 -1.56 8.76
N GLU A 41 11.55 -1.52 7.85
CA GLU A 41 12.23 -0.29 7.42
C GLU A 41 11.29 0.68 6.70
N HIS A 42 10.19 0.18 6.11
CA HIS A 42 9.21 0.96 5.37
C HIS A 42 8.14 1.63 6.27
N ILE A 43 8.13 1.35 7.57
CA ILE A 43 7.07 1.82 8.49
C ILE A 43 6.91 3.36 8.50
N PRO A 44 7.98 4.16 8.59
CA PRO A 44 7.85 5.62 8.50
C PRO A 44 7.22 6.07 7.18
N PHE A 45 7.52 5.39 6.07
CA PHE A 45 6.94 5.69 4.77
C PHE A 45 5.46 5.30 4.70
N ALA A 46 5.05 4.14 5.23
CA ALA A 46 3.63 3.79 5.38
C ALA A 46 2.85 4.84 6.17
N PHE A 47 3.45 5.34 7.25
CA PHE A 47 2.83 6.39 8.06
C PHE A 47 2.59 7.65 7.26
N PHE A 48 3.61 8.14 6.56
CA PHE A 48 3.48 9.28 5.66
C PHE A 48 2.41 9.03 4.60
N LEU A 49 2.46 7.89 3.92
CA LEU A 49 1.62 7.62 2.76
C LEU A 49 0.13 7.57 3.11
N VAL A 50 -0.22 6.92 4.23
CA VAL A 50 -1.62 6.91 4.70
C VAL A 50 -2.10 8.31 5.08
N GLU A 51 -1.26 9.12 5.71
CA GLU A 51 -1.62 10.50 6.07
C GLU A 51 -1.76 11.42 4.86
N ALA A 52 -0.90 11.25 3.86
CA ALA A 52 -0.94 12.00 2.61
C ALA A 52 -2.16 11.61 1.74
N LEU A 53 -2.44 10.31 1.64
CA LEU A 53 -3.54 9.79 0.80
C LEU A 53 -4.91 9.91 1.46
N ARG A 54 -4.97 9.80 2.79
CA ARG A 54 -6.22 9.76 3.57
C ARG A 54 -7.26 8.79 2.96
N PRO A 55 -6.90 7.52 2.70
CA PRO A 55 -7.75 6.59 1.96
C PRO A 55 -9.07 6.32 2.69
N ARG A 56 -10.18 6.15 1.98
CA ARG A 56 -11.44 5.66 2.57
C ARG A 56 -11.42 4.14 2.70
N VAL A 57 -10.79 3.44 1.76
CA VAL A 57 -10.59 1.98 1.78
C VAL A 57 -9.13 1.64 1.52
N LEU A 58 -8.56 0.87 2.44
CA LEU A 58 -7.20 0.33 2.37
C LEU A 58 -7.27 -1.19 2.37
N VAL A 59 -6.61 -1.83 1.40
CA VAL A 59 -6.49 -3.28 1.33
C VAL A 59 -5.03 -3.69 1.22
N GLU A 60 -4.64 -4.72 1.96
CA GLU A 60 -3.35 -5.40 1.81
C GLU A 60 -3.56 -6.87 1.43
N LEU A 61 -2.77 -7.35 0.48
CA LEU A 61 -2.67 -8.75 0.07
C LEU A 61 -1.32 -9.29 0.55
N GLY A 62 -1.34 -10.35 1.38
CA GLY A 62 -0.13 -10.96 1.92
C GLY A 62 0.30 -10.37 3.26
N THR A 63 -0.59 -10.37 4.24
CA THR A 63 -0.34 -9.71 5.53
C THR A 63 0.63 -10.44 6.44
N HIS A 64 0.71 -11.78 6.37
CA HIS A 64 1.60 -12.60 7.18
C HIS A 64 1.62 -12.21 8.68
N SER A 65 2.76 -11.76 9.22
CA SER A 65 2.91 -11.32 10.60
C SER A 65 2.31 -9.93 10.86
N GLY A 66 1.99 -9.14 9.84
CA GLY A 66 1.20 -7.91 9.93
C GLY A 66 1.98 -6.64 10.27
N ASN A 67 3.31 -6.59 10.05
CA ASN A 67 4.09 -5.36 10.30
C ASN A 67 3.60 -4.19 9.43
N SER A 68 3.52 -4.40 8.11
CA SER A 68 3.02 -3.42 7.13
C SER A 68 1.58 -2.99 7.44
N TYR A 69 0.68 -3.97 7.57
CA TYR A 69 -0.73 -3.72 7.82
C TYR A 69 -0.99 -2.96 9.11
N CYS A 70 -0.38 -3.39 10.21
CA CYS A 70 -0.57 -2.74 11.51
C CYS A 70 0.06 -1.36 11.54
N ALA A 71 1.14 -1.11 10.78
CA ALA A 71 1.68 0.23 10.60
C ALA A 71 0.69 1.13 9.86
N MET A 72 0.11 0.66 8.75
CA MET A 72 -0.92 1.42 8.03
C MET A 72 -2.16 1.69 8.91
N CYS A 73 -2.65 0.69 9.66
CA CYS A 73 -3.74 0.86 10.62
C CYS A 73 -3.39 1.85 11.75
N GLN A 74 -2.15 1.83 12.23
CA GLN A 74 -1.66 2.77 13.23
C GLN A 74 -1.68 4.22 12.69
N ALA A 75 -1.32 4.43 11.42
CA ALA A 75 -1.41 5.75 10.80
C ALA A 75 -2.86 6.22 10.64
N VAL A 76 -3.77 5.33 10.23
CA VAL A 76 -5.22 5.60 10.17
C VAL A 76 -5.73 6.10 11.52
N GLU A 77 -5.39 5.39 12.62
CA GLU A 77 -5.80 5.76 13.98
C GLU A 77 -5.20 7.10 14.42
N LYS A 78 -3.90 7.31 14.19
CA LYS A 78 -3.22 8.56 14.57
C LYS A 78 -3.77 9.78 13.84
N ALA A 79 -4.03 9.65 12.54
CA ALA A 79 -4.57 10.71 11.71
C ALA A 79 -6.10 10.84 11.80
N ARG A 80 -6.75 10.01 12.64
CA ARG A 80 -8.20 9.99 12.91
C ARG A 80 -9.02 9.90 11.61
N LEU A 81 -8.58 9.03 10.71
CA LEU A 81 -9.25 8.83 9.43
C LEU A 81 -10.49 7.94 9.59
N ASN A 82 -11.49 8.16 8.76
CA ASN A 82 -12.64 7.25 8.63
C ASN A 82 -12.36 6.18 7.57
N THR A 83 -11.20 5.52 7.67
CA THR A 83 -10.72 4.50 6.73
C THR A 83 -11.22 3.13 7.15
N LYS A 84 -11.68 2.33 6.18
CA LYS A 84 -11.90 0.90 6.36
C LYS A 84 -10.66 0.13 5.89
N CYS A 85 -10.13 -0.72 6.74
CA CYS A 85 -8.92 -1.49 6.46
C CYS A 85 -9.24 -2.97 6.29
N PHE A 86 -8.58 -3.63 5.34
CA PHE A 86 -8.74 -5.06 5.08
C PHE A 86 -7.39 -5.71 4.81
N ALA A 87 -7.05 -6.73 5.59
CA ALA A 87 -5.89 -7.58 5.36
C ALA A 87 -6.39 -8.90 4.79
N VAL A 88 -5.88 -9.31 3.63
CA VAL A 88 -6.23 -10.56 2.99
C VAL A 88 -5.01 -11.47 3.00
N ASP A 89 -5.18 -12.65 3.58
CA ASP A 89 -4.18 -13.71 3.56
C ASP A 89 -4.89 -15.03 3.88
N THR A 90 -4.33 -16.15 3.46
CA THR A 90 -4.84 -17.46 3.90
C THR A 90 -4.37 -17.79 5.32
N TRP A 91 -3.20 -17.26 5.72
CA TRP A 91 -2.41 -17.70 6.87
C TRP A 91 -2.23 -19.23 6.95
N ALA A 92 -2.38 -19.92 5.82
CA ALA A 92 -2.30 -21.38 5.72
C ALA A 92 -0.85 -21.87 5.63
N GLY A 93 0.07 -21.01 5.17
CA GLY A 93 1.48 -21.32 4.90
C GLY A 93 1.70 -22.44 3.88
N ASP A 94 2.96 -22.87 3.68
CA ASP A 94 3.34 -24.01 2.81
C ASP A 94 2.88 -25.39 3.34
N GLU A 95 3.08 -26.50 2.64
CA GLU A 95 2.68 -27.83 3.19
C GLU A 95 3.57 -28.29 4.37
N HIS A 96 4.73 -27.66 4.61
CA HIS A 96 5.78 -28.21 5.47
C HIS A 96 5.92 -27.58 6.88
N SER A 97 5.34 -26.40 7.16
CA SER A 97 5.58 -25.69 8.44
C SER A 97 4.41 -25.64 9.47
N GLY A 98 3.53 -26.66 9.47
CA GLY A 98 2.23 -26.72 10.17
C GLY A 98 2.06 -26.11 11.58
N LEU A 99 2.93 -26.37 12.57
CA LEU A 99 2.71 -25.96 13.97
C LEU A 99 3.06 -24.49 14.28
N TYR A 100 3.84 -23.82 13.44
CA TYR A 100 4.24 -22.42 13.63
C TYR A 100 3.15 -21.43 13.15
N LYS A 101 2.17 -21.90 12.36
CA LYS A 101 1.29 -21.09 11.50
C LYS A 101 -0.01 -20.62 12.13
N LEU A 102 -0.71 -21.50 12.83
CA LEU A 102 -1.88 -21.11 13.62
C LEU A 102 -1.52 -20.05 14.67
N LYS A 103 -0.25 -19.99 15.07
CA LYS A 103 0.27 -18.97 15.96
C LYS A 103 0.42 -17.60 15.29
N VAL A 104 0.67 -17.51 13.98
CA VAL A 104 0.84 -16.23 13.28
C VAL A 104 -0.46 -15.44 13.30
N LEU A 105 -1.55 -16.02 12.77
CA LEU A 105 -2.86 -15.35 12.78
C LEU A 105 -3.37 -15.11 14.20
N ALA A 106 -3.23 -16.07 15.11
CA ALA A 106 -3.64 -15.87 16.51
C ALA A 106 -2.85 -14.74 17.20
N ASN A 107 -1.54 -14.68 16.98
CA ASN A 107 -0.69 -13.60 17.50
C ASN A 107 -1.05 -12.24 16.88
N LEU A 108 -1.31 -12.21 15.57
CA LEU A 108 -1.75 -11.01 14.88
C LEU A 108 -3.10 -10.54 15.45
N ARG A 109 -4.12 -11.41 15.56
CA ARG A 109 -5.43 -11.10 16.14
C ARG A 109 -5.32 -10.54 17.57
N ALA A 110 -4.48 -11.17 18.40
CA ALA A 110 -4.27 -10.71 19.78
C ALA A 110 -3.76 -9.26 19.87
N HIS A 111 -3.00 -8.80 18.86
CA HIS A 111 -2.57 -7.41 18.75
C HIS A 111 -3.60 -6.54 18.02
N HIS A 112 -4.08 -7.00 16.87
CA HIS A 112 -4.89 -6.26 15.92
C HIS A 112 -6.29 -5.96 16.45
N ASP A 113 -6.99 -6.96 16.97
CA ASP A 113 -8.44 -6.84 17.25
C ASP A 113 -8.71 -5.83 18.37
N GLN A 114 -7.82 -5.78 19.36
CA GLN A 114 -7.91 -4.83 20.47
C GLN A 114 -7.65 -3.38 20.04
N LEU A 115 -6.81 -3.17 19.02
CA LEU A 115 -6.36 -1.84 18.62
C LEU A 115 -7.14 -1.28 17.42
N TYR A 116 -7.50 -2.14 16.47
CA TYR A 116 -7.97 -1.75 15.13
C TYR A 116 -9.31 -2.39 14.74
N GLY A 117 -9.83 -3.34 15.53
CA GLY A 117 -11.04 -4.12 15.20
C GLY A 117 -12.31 -3.30 14.93
N ASN A 118 -12.35 -2.03 15.37
CA ASN A 118 -13.49 -1.13 15.10
C ASN A 118 -13.56 -0.64 13.64
N PHE A 119 -12.46 -0.68 12.88
CA PHE A 119 -12.41 -0.20 11.50
C PHE A 119 -11.66 -1.14 10.54
N SER A 120 -11.06 -2.20 11.07
CA SER A 120 -10.14 -3.09 10.36
C SER A 120 -10.59 -4.54 10.45
N THR A 121 -10.43 -5.30 9.37
CA THR A 121 -10.85 -6.71 9.26
C THR A 121 -9.74 -7.58 8.69
N LEU A 122 -9.44 -8.70 9.36
CA LEU A 122 -8.58 -9.77 8.85
C LEU A 122 -9.42 -10.80 8.08
N ILE A 123 -9.21 -10.90 6.76
CA ILE A 123 -9.93 -11.76 5.83
C ILE A 123 -9.11 -13.02 5.54
N GLN A 124 -9.53 -14.16 6.10
CA GLN A 124 -8.85 -15.44 5.94
C GLN A 124 -9.31 -16.18 4.67
N GLU A 125 -8.90 -15.68 3.51
CA GLU A 125 -9.29 -16.18 2.18
C GLU A 125 -8.12 -16.08 1.20
N THR A 126 -8.22 -16.72 0.03
CA THR A 126 -7.32 -16.43 -1.09
C THR A 126 -7.61 -15.03 -1.64
N PHE A 127 -6.63 -14.42 -2.32
CA PHE A 127 -6.80 -13.11 -2.93
C PHE A 127 -7.93 -13.09 -3.97
N ASP A 128 -8.03 -14.14 -4.79
CA ASP A 128 -9.09 -14.30 -5.78
C ASP A 128 -10.48 -14.31 -5.15
N ALA A 129 -10.68 -15.11 -4.08
CA ALA A 129 -11.96 -15.19 -3.39
C ALA A 129 -12.33 -13.86 -2.74
N ALA A 130 -11.38 -13.23 -2.04
CA ALA A 130 -11.58 -11.96 -1.37
C ALA A 130 -11.88 -10.81 -2.33
N SER A 131 -11.33 -10.83 -3.56
CA SER A 131 -11.56 -9.80 -4.58
C SER A 131 -13.04 -9.59 -4.90
N THR A 132 -13.85 -10.64 -4.76
CA THR A 132 -15.31 -10.61 -5.01
C THR A 132 -16.07 -9.77 -3.99
N ARG A 133 -15.48 -9.50 -2.83
CA ARG A 133 -16.07 -8.71 -1.74
C ARG A 133 -15.95 -7.20 -1.97
N PHE A 134 -15.10 -6.80 -2.91
CA PHE A 134 -14.84 -5.40 -3.23
C PHE A 134 -15.55 -4.97 -4.50
N SER A 135 -16.18 -3.79 -4.45
CA SER A 135 -16.79 -3.17 -5.61
C SER A 135 -15.71 -2.63 -6.55
N ILE A 136 -16.05 -2.50 -7.83
CA ILE A 136 -15.18 -1.86 -8.83
C ILE A 136 -14.87 -0.43 -8.37
N GLY A 137 -13.60 -0.03 -8.48
CA GLY A 137 -13.17 1.33 -8.15
C GLY A 137 -13.32 1.75 -6.68
N SER A 138 -13.39 0.80 -5.74
CA SER A 138 -13.69 1.08 -4.33
C SER A 138 -12.48 1.20 -3.40
N ILE A 139 -11.30 0.75 -3.84
CA ILE A 139 -10.07 0.71 -3.02
C ILE A 139 -9.21 1.93 -3.35
N ASP A 140 -8.90 2.77 -2.36
CA ASP A 140 -8.06 3.96 -2.57
C ASP A 140 -6.57 3.65 -2.42
N LEU A 141 -6.24 2.67 -1.56
CA LEU A 141 -4.89 2.20 -1.33
C LEU A 141 -4.85 0.67 -1.33
N LEU A 142 -4.13 0.09 -2.28
CA LEU A 142 -3.87 -1.35 -2.36
C LEU A 142 -2.39 -1.61 -2.09
N HIS A 143 -2.05 -2.54 -1.20
CA HIS A 143 -0.69 -3.03 -1.02
C HIS A 143 -0.62 -4.50 -1.46
N ILE A 144 0.26 -4.82 -2.41
CA ILE A 144 0.49 -6.17 -2.92
C ILE A 144 1.85 -6.65 -2.40
N ASP A 145 1.81 -7.61 -1.48
CA ASP A 145 2.97 -8.20 -0.80
C ASP A 145 2.76 -9.72 -0.62
N GLY A 146 2.31 -10.37 -1.71
CA GLY A 146 1.91 -11.76 -1.74
C GLY A 146 3.03 -12.72 -2.18
N CYS A 147 2.75 -13.54 -3.19
CA CYS A 147 3.75 -14.45 -3.76
C CYS A 147 4.65 -13.70 -4.75
N HIS A 148 5.96 -13.92 -4.65
CA HIS A 148 6.95 -13.08 -5.32
C HIS A 148 7.32 -13.52 -6.74
N THR A 149 6.72 -14.58 -7.27
CA THR A 149 6.93 -14.98 -8.66
C THR A 149 6.22 -14.03 -9.62
N TYR A 150 6.80 -13.79 -10.80
CA TYR A 150 6.23 -12.85 -11.80
C TYR A 150 4.77 -13.19 -12.14
N SER A 151 4.46 -14.47 -12.36
CA SER A 151 3.10 -14.90 -12.73
C SER A 151 2.10 -14.67 -11.61
N ALA A 152 2.49 -14.87 -10.34
CA ALA A 152 1.61 -14.67 -9.21
C ALA A 152 1.32 -13.18 -8.99
N VAL A 153 2.35 -12.34 -8.88
CA VAL A 153 2.16 -10.90 -8.65
C VAL A 153 1.43 -10.22 -9.82
N LYS A 154 1.67 -10.66 -11.07
CA LYS A 154 0.93 -10.17 -12.24
C LYS A 154 -0.55 -10.55 -12.19
N HIS A 155 -0.85 -11.79 -11.81
CA HIS A 155 -2.23 -12.26 -11.63
C HIS A 155 -2.94 -11.47 -10.53
N ASP A 156 -2.28 -11.22 -9.40
CA ASP A 156 -2.81 -10.42 -8.30
C ASP A 156 -3.10 -8.99 -8.75
N PHE A 157 -2.13 -8.35 -9.44
CA PHE A 157 -2.31 -7.03 -10.00
C PHE A 157 -3.51 -6.97 -10.96
N GLU A 158 -3.59 -7.88 -11.94
CA GLU A 158 -4.68 -7.87 -12.94
C GLU A 158 -6.05 -8.14 -12.32
N THR A 159 -6.11 -9.01 -11.32
CA THR A 159 -7.35 -9.35 -10.60
C THR A 159 -7.85 -8.19 -9.75
N TRP A 160 -6.94 -7.46 -9.08
CA TRP A 160 -7.29 -6.40 -8.16
C TRP A 160 -7.35 -5.01 -8.79
N LEU A 161 -6.69 -4.77 -9.92
CA LEU A 161 -6.68 -3.47 -10.61
C LEU A 161 -8.10 -2.90 -10.84
N PRO A 162 -9.11 -3.67 -11.30
CA PRO A 162 -10.47 -3.14 -11.46
C PRO A 162 -11.14 -2.71 -10.14
N LYS A 163 -10.64 -3.16 -8.99
CA LYS A 163 -11.16 -2.82 -7.66
C LYS A 163 -10.56 -1.53 -7.12
N VAL A 164 -9.40 -1.13 -7.65
CA VAL A 164 -8.73 0.12 -7.28
C VAL A 164 -9.45 1.30 -7.91
N ASN A 165 -9.67 2.33 -7.11
CA ASN A 165 -10.20 3.62 -7.52
C ASN A 165 -9.34 4.16 -8.69
N PRO A 166 -9.92 4.77 -9.74
CA PRO A 166 -9.14 5.38 -10.81
C PRO A 166 -8.07 6.39 -10.36
N ASN A 167 -8.25 7.03 -9.20
CA ASN A 167 -7.27 7.90 -8.57
C ASN A 167 -6.50 7.23 -7.41
N GLY A 168 -6.64 5.91 -7.26
CA GLY A 168 -6.02 5.14 -6.20
C GLY A 168 -4.53 4.87 -6.45
N VAL A 169 -3.89 4.36 -5.40
CA VAL A 169 -2.47 4.02 -5.37
C VAL A 169 -2.28 2.54 -5.05
N ILE A 170 -1.32 1.92 -5.73
CA ILE A 170 -0.91 0.54 -5.52
C ILE A 170 0.54 0.51 -5.04
N LEU A 171 0.81 -0.19 -3.94
CA LEU A 171 2.15 -0.42 -3.42
C LEU A 171 2.60 -1.83 -3.77
N PHE A 172 3.88 -1.94 -4.10
CA PHE A 172 4.56 -3.22 -4.32
C PHE A 172 5.79 -3.27 -3.42
N HIS A 173 5.94 -4.36 -2.67
CA HIS A 173 7.18 -4.66 -1.94
C HIS A 173 8.08 -5.58 -2.79
N ASP A 174 9.35 -5.70 -2.42
CA ASP A 174 10.37 -6.52 -3.12
C ASP A 174 10.66 -6.11 -4.58
N THR A 175 10.47 -4.83 -4.94
CA THR A 175 10.73 -4.32 -6.30
C THR A 175 12.19 -4.34 -6.72
N ASN A 176 13.12 -4.53 -5.77
CA ASN A 176 14.57 -4.53 -5.98
C ASN A 176 15.21 -5.90 -5.65
N VAL A 177 14.43 -7.00 -5.64
CA VAL A 177 14.95 -8.37 -5.43
C VAL A 177 15.17 -9.07 -6.76
N HIS A 178 16.43 -9.33 -7.11
CA HIS A 178 16.82 -9.94 -8.39
C HIS A 178 17.34 -11.39 -8.29
N SER A 179 17.16 -12.05 -7.15
CA SER A 179 17.59 -13.43 -6.92
C SER A 179 16.48 -14.45 -7.17
N ASP A 180 16.88 -15.70 -7.43
CA ASP A 180 15.96 -16.84 -7.57
C ASP A 180 14.86 -16.63 -8.62
N ASP A 181 13.62 -17.01 -8.32
CA ASP A 181 12.43 -16.85 -9.15
C ASP A 181 11.63 -15.59 -8.83
N PHE A 182 12.20 -14.63 -8.07
CA PHE A 182 11.56 -13.35 -7.79
C PHE A 182 11.33 -12.58 -9.09
N GLY A 183 10.08 -12.19 -9.29
CA GLY A 183 9.59 -11.55 -10.50
C GLY A 183 8.88 -10.22 -10.28
N VAL A 184 8.80 -9.73 -9.03
CA VAL A 184 8.15 -8.45 -8.73
C VAL A 184 8.85 -7.29 -9.44
N TRP A 185 10.19 -7.25 -9.43
CA TRP A 185 10.97 -6.25 -10.17
C TRP A 185 10.66 -6.20 -11.67
N ARG A 186 10.37 -7.35 -12.30
CA ARG A 186 10.03 -7.40 -13.74
C ARG A 186 8.67 -6.77 -14.01
N LEU A 187 7.67 -7.12 -13.20
CA LEU A 187 6.35 -6.50 -13.31
C LEU A 187 6.45 -5.00 -13.01
N TRP A 188 7.21 -4.63 -11.98
CA TRP A 188 7.43 -3.23 -11.63
C TRP A 188 7.98 -2.42 -12.82
N GLU A 189 9.02 -2.90 -13.51
CA GLU A 189 9.54 -2.24 -14.71
C GLU A 189 8.48 -2.06 -15.83
N GLU A 190 7.59 -3.03 -16.00
CA GLU A 190 6.50 -2.94 -16.99
C GLU A 190 5.47 -1.88 -16.60
N LEU A 191 5.11 -1.81 -15.32
CA LEU A 191 4.10 -0.89 -14.80
C LEU A 191 4.63 0.54 -14.68
N ALA A 192 5.89 0.72 -14.27
CA ALA A 192 6.56 2.01 -14.18
C ALA A 192 6.60 2.76 -15.52
N ARG A 193 6.62 2.03 -16.66
CA ARG A 193 6.55 2.63 -18.01
C ARG A 193 5.14 3.12 -18.38
N GLN A 194 4.10 2.66 -17.68
CA GLN A 194 2.70 2.89 -18.01
C GLN A 194 2.01 3.88 -17.07
N TYR A 195 2.46 3.96 -15.82
CA TYR A 195 1.82 4.75 -14.78
C TYR A 195 2.80 5.71 -14.11
N PRO A 196 2.33 6.87 -13.60
CA PRO A 196 3.08 7.68 -12.66
C PRO A 196 3.52 6.82 -11.46
N HIS A 197 4.79 6.91 -11.10
CA HIS A 197 5.36 6.06 -10.06
C HIS A 197 6.48 6.75 -9.29
N PHE A 198 6.78 6.18 -8.12
CA PHE A 198 7.98 6.46 -7.35
C PHE A 198 8.53 5.13 -6.82
N GLU A 199 9.84 5.00 -6.73
CA GLU A 199 10.49 3.83 -6.15
C GLU A 199 11.69 4.26 -5.32
N TYR A 200 11.94 3.51 -4.26
CA TYR A 200 13.23 3.51 -3.60
C TYR A 200 13.70 2.08 -3.33
N PHE A 201 15.01 1.89 -3.19
CA PHE A 201 15.64 0.56 -3.30
C PHE A 201 16.05 -0.11 -1.98
N HIS A 202 15.99 0.60 -0.84
CA HIS A 202 16.31 0.02 0.46
C HIS A 202 15.20 -0.94 0.93
N GLY A 203 15.48 -1.83 1.90
CA GLY A 203 14.48 -2.77 2.42
C GLY A 203 13.85 -3.68 1.36
N SER A 204 14.65 -4.20 0.41
CA SER A 204 14.22 -4.97 -0.78
C SER A 204 13.45 -4.18 -1.85
N GLY A 205 13.31 -2.86 -1.68
CA GLY A 205 12.60 -1.99 -2.62
C GLY A 205 11.11 -1.84 -2.29
N LEU A 206 10.60 -0.63 -2.48
CA LEU A 206 9.18 -0.33 -2.40
C LEU A 206 8.78 0.56 -3.58
N GLY A 207 7.85 0.07 -4.38
CA GLY A 207 7.27 0.79 -5.50
C GLY A 207 5.90 1.37 -5.15
N ILE A 208 5.67 2.62 -5.54
CA ILE A 208 4.41 3.35 -5.39
C ILE A 208 3.89 3.67 -6.79
N LEU A 209 2.78 3.06 -7.18
CA LEU A 209 2.14 3.23 -8.48
C LEU A 209 0.84 4.04 -8.33
N ALA A 210 0.71 5.18 -9.01
CA ALA A 210 -0.53 5.95 -9.02
C ALA A 210 -1.31 5.69 -10.32
N LEU A 211 -2.60 5.40 -10.23
CA LEU A 211 -3.43 5.09 -11.42
C LEU A 211 -3.84 6.34 -12.21
N SER A 212 -3.64 7.53 -11.65
CA SER A 212 -3.82 8.80 -12.33
C SER A 212 -2.79 9.82 -11.87
N ALA A 213 -2.60 10.87 -12.68
CA ALA A 213 -1.79 12.04 -12.31
C ALA A 213 -2.50 12.98 -11.32
N GLU A 214 -3.78 12.73 -10.99
CA GLU A 214 -4.55 13.50 -10.02
C GLU A 214 -4.33 12.94 -8.61
N GLN A 215 -3.19 13.26 -8.02
CA GLN A 215 -2.81 12.81 -6.67
C GLN A 215 -2.75 13.98 -5.68
N PRO A 216 -2.87 13.70 -4.36
CA PRO A 216 -2.60 14.70 -3.34
C PRO A 216 -1.22 15.32 -3.53
N GLU A 217 -1.13 16.63 -3.34
CA GLU A 217 0.10 17.41 -3.56
C GLU A 217 1.37 16.81 -2.90
N PRO A 218 1.30 16.26 -1.67
CA PRO A 218 2.47 15.63 -1.05
C PRO A 218 2.99 14.42 -1.82
N LEU A 219 2.10 13.64 -2.45
CA LEU A 219 2.48 12.49 -3.25
C LEU A 219 3.02 12.93 -4.62
N LEU A 220 2.51 14.02 -5.20
CA LEU A 220 3.02 14.57 -6.46
C LEU A 220 4.50 14.98 -6.36
N HIS A 221 4.99 15.38 -5.20
CA HIS A 221 6.43 15.63 -5.00
C HIS A 221 7.30 14.38 -5.16
N LEU A 222 6.77 13.19 -4.87
CA LEU A 222 7.47 11.94 -5.06
C LEU A 222 7.35 11.45 -6.51
N LEU A 223 6.17 11.55 -7.10
CA LEU A 223 5.90 11.05 -8.45
C LEU A 223 6.59 11.89 -9.55
N ASN A 224 7.02 13.11 -9.23
CA ASN A 224 7.74 14.01 -10.15
C ASN A 224 9.25 14.11 -9.83
N ALA A 225 9.75 13.28 -8.92
CA ALA A 225 11.14 13.32 -8.45
C ALA A 225 12.14 12.72 -9.46
#